data_AF-A0A124IBW0-F1
#
_entry.id   AF-A0A124IBW0-F1
#
_cell.length_a   1.000
_cell.length_b   1.000
_cell.length_c   1.000
_cell.angle_alpha   90.00
_cell.angle_beta   90.00
_cell.angle_gamma   90.00
#
_symmetry.space_group_name_H-M   'P 1'
#
loop_
_entity.id
_entity.type
_entity.pdbx_description
1 polymer ?
#
loop_
_entity_poly.entity_id
_entity_poly.type
_entity_poly.pdbx_seq_one_letter_code
_entity_poly.pdbx_strand_id
1 'polypeptide(L)'
;MTTIETHAGALRPPLPFTGRQEERELVRRALAAGRPGLVLTGPAGCGRTRLAAEAVRATDCVRVAGTPGARGTAFAAFAHLLPERVTLHRAVRLLSDTRVLLVDDAHLLDDASAALLHQLAVRGRTRLLVVVTEGVAAPDAVTRLWTGELLPRLVLEPLPAEDVAQLLTADAGGPLAPLTVGRLHRLCRGDLRLLRDLLAAVREEGLLTAVPGTGEQAWRGRVPLTPTLRERAAPVLARPCPQERETLDRLAFAEPLPLPVDTLDLRVLERLEADGLIEADGLTERDGLIERDDLIEGERLTEGEGLIEADDGGPATVRLADPLHGPVLRAAAGRLRARRLAAGRRPLDEALDAEAAALADGIARADLRSGRAPVGEWLVAEAETVPPGYAAVRARHARLRGRPREAAAWAREGLAGAARDAACLRELDLAAAESGRAQLVRDGDPYTAVRLGAPGEALGLLPPGSVFARHARALADADGPALDRVAGDLAERGFLLFAAEAHAQAVRLHRDPTAARTARTRAVALARRCPGARTPALSGPALGELTARQRQIVTLAAAGLSNRQIAERLTLSVRTVGNHLYGAYTRLGAGDRASLPCLLEQPA
;
A
#
# COMPACT_ATOMS: atom_id res chain seq x y z
N MET A 1 -41.30 5.08 -30.51
CA MET A 1 -40.87 3.67 -30.67
C MET A 1 -39.43 3.57 -30.22
N THR A 2 -39.22 3.50 -28.91
CA THR A 2 -37.93 3.30 -28.27
C THR A 2 -37.65 1.81 -28.22
N THR A 3 -36.65 1.39 -28.99
CA THR A 3 -36.09 0.05 -28.99
C THR A 3 -35.54 -0.27 -27.61
N ILE A 4 -36.24 -1.15 -26.88
CA ILE A 4 -35.70 -1.84 -25.73
C ILE A 4 -34.71 -2.86 -26.30
N GLU A 5 -33.42 -2.50 -26.33
CA GLU A 5 -32.36 -3.45 -26.60
C GLU A 5 -32.24 -4.39 -25.41
N THR A 6 -32.96 -5.49 -25.49
CA THR A 6 -32.82 -6.68 -24.66
C THR A 6 -31.38 -7.18 -24.79
N HIS A 7 -30.51 -6.75 -23.88
CA HIS A 7 -29.18 -7.34 -23.70
C HIS A 7 -29.37 -8.77 -23.13
N ALA A 8 -29.65 -9.71 -24.03
CA ALA A 8 -29.51 -11.12 -23.77
C ALA A 8 -28.02 -11.41 -23.55
N GLY A 9 -27.57 -11.25 -22.31
CA GLY A 9 -26.21 -11.56 -21.90
C GLY A 9 -25.91 -13.03 -22.19
N ALA A 10 -25.07 -13.28 -23.19
CA ALA A 10 -24.47 -14.59 -23.41
C ALA A 10 -23.95 -15.10 -22.05
N LEU A 11 -24.42 -16.27 -21.63
CA LEU A 11 -24.03 -16.91 -20.38
C LEU A 11 -22.51 -17.12 -20.40
N ARG A 12 -21.79 -16.22 -19.74
CA ARG A 12 -20.32 -16.25 -19.69
C ARG A 12 -19.85 -17.48 -18.93
N PRO A 13 -18.74 -18.10 -19.34
CA PRO A 13 -18.19 -19.23 -18.61
C PRO A 13 -17.92 -18.79 -17.16
N PRO A 14 -18.31 -19.61 -16.16
CA PRO A 14 -18.01 -19.31 -14.77
C PRO A 14 -16.49 -19.30 -14.57
N LEU A 15 -16.02 -18.44 -13.67
CA LEU A 15 -14.62 -18.47 -13.21
C LEU A 15 -14.26 -19.89 -12.76
N PRO A 16 -13.00 -20.31 -12.95
CA PRO A 16 -12.55 -21.63 -12.51
C PRO A 16 -12.74 -21.78 -10.99
N PHE A 17 -13.01 -23.01 -10.53
CA PHE A 17 -13.17 -23.27 -9.11
C PHE A 17 -11.78 -23.53 -8.48
N THR A 18 -11.17 -22.48 -7.91
CA THR A 18 -9.83 -22.51 -7.29
C THR A 18 -9.87 -22.00 -5.84
N GLY A 19 -8.89 -22.39 -5.02
CA GLY A 19 -8.73 -21.91 -3.64
C GLY A 19 -9.73 -22.43 -2.60
N ARG A 20 -10.64 -23.35 -2.97
CA ARG A 20 -11.71 -23.87 -2.07
C ARG A 20 -11.81 -25.39 -2.01
N GLN A 21 -10.68 -26.07 -2.18
CA GLN A 21 -10.67 -27.54 -2.28
C GLN A 21 -10.92 -28.20 -0.93
N GLU A 22 -10.39 -27.64 0.15
CA GLU A 22 -10.53 -28.18 1.51
C GLU A 22 -11.97 -28.03 2.03
N GLU A 23 -12.58 -26.85 1.83
CA GLU A 23 -13.96 -26.60 2.21
C GLU A 23 -14.93 -27.46 1.40
N ARG A 24 -14.64 -27.69 0.11
CA ARG A 24 -15.43 -28.60 -0.71
C ARG A 24 -15.39 -30.02 -0.14
N GLU A 25 -14.23 -30.48 0.30
CA GLU A 25 -14.08 -31.81 0.90
C GLU A 25 -14.71 -31.90 2.29
N LEU A 26 -14.69 -30.82 3.08
CA LEU A 26 -15.42 -30.74 4.35
C LEU A 26 -16.94 -30.86 4.14
N VAL A 27 -17.50 -30.15 3.15
CA VAL A 27 -18.92 -30.25 2.80
C VAL A 27 -19.26 -31.67 2.33
N ARG A 28 -18.43 -32.28 1.47
CA ARG A 28 -18.63 -33.67 1.03
C ARG A 28 -18.62 -34.66 2.18
N ARG A 29 -17.69 -34.52 3.13
CA ARG A 29 -17.63 -35.34 4.35
C ARG A 29 -18.84 -35.16 5.25
N ALA A 30 -19.36 -33.94 5.38
CA ALA A 30 -20.56 -33.66 6.15
C ALA A 30 -21.85 -34.24 5.50
N LEU A 31 -21.83 -34.47 4.19
CA LEU A 31 -22.91 -35.12 3.44
C LEU A 31 -22.79 -36.64 3.32
N ALA A 32 -21.74 -37.23 3.90
CA ALA A 32 -21.54 -38.67 3.92
C ALA A 32 -22.64 -39.40 4.72
N ALA A 33 -22.74 -40.72 4.52
CA ALA A 33 -23.70 -41.54 5.22
C ALA A 33 -23.50 -41.48 6.75
N GLY A 34 -24.60 -41.37 7.50
CA GLY A 34 -24.59 -41.30 8.96
C GLY A 34 -24.35 -39.90 9.55
N ARG A 35 -24.26 -38.85 8.73
CA ARG A 35 -24.13 -37.45 9.19
C ARG A 35 -25.44 -36.67 8.96
N PRO A 36 -25.77 -35.69 9.84
CA PRO A 36 -27.01 -34.93 9.74
C PRO A 36 -26.96 -33.83 8.66
N GLY A 37 -25.76 -33.38 8.25
CA GLY A 37 -25.57 -32.32 7.27
C GLY A 37 -24.66 -31.20 7.76
N LEU A 38 -24.80 -30.00 7.19
CA LEU A 38 -23.99 -28.82 7.47
C LEU A 38 -24.77 -27.52 7.16
N VAL A 39 -24.53 -26.48 7.95
CA VAL A 39 -24.91 -25.10 7.61
C VAL A 39 -23.68 -24.33 7.13
N LEU A 40 -23.76 -23.73 5.95
CA LEU A 40 -22.73 -22.89 5.34
C LEU A 40 -23.12 -21.41 5.48
N THR A 41 -22.34 -20.65 6.25
CA THR A 41 -22.54 -19.20 6.46
C THR A 41 -21.40 -18.38 5.84
N GLY A 42 -21.55 -17.06 5.72
CA GLY A 42 -20.46 -16.16 5.32
C GLY A 42 -20.96 -14.80 4.83
N PRO A 43 -20.08 -13.91 4.36
CA PRO A 43 -20.50 -12.67 3.71
C PRO A 43 -21.14 -12.92 2.34
N ALA A 44 -21.93 -11.96 1.85
CA ALA A 44 -22.49 -12.04 0.51
C ALA A 44 -21.38 -12.07 -0.56
N GLY A 45 -21.55 -12.90 -1.60
CA GLY A 45 -20.63 -12.97 -2.73
C GLY A 45 -19.35 -13.78 -2.51
N CYS A 46 -19.12 -14.40 -1.35
CA CYS A 46 -17.90 -15.21 -1.10
C CYS A 46 -17.88 -16.58 -1.82
N GLY A 47 -18.94 -16.92 -2.56
CA GLY A 47 -18.99 -18.12 -3.40
C GLY A 47 -19.68 -19.34 -2.78
N ARG A 48 -20.47 -19.18 -1.70
CA ARG A 48 -21.18 -20.29 -1.03
C ARG A 48 -22.03 -21.15 -1.95
N THR A 49 -22.90 -20.53 -2.75
CA THR A 49 -23.75 -21.25 -3.72
C THR A 49 -22.92 -22.06 -4.71
N ARG A 50 -21.76 -21.51 -5.13
CA ARG A 50 -20.82 -22.20 -6.02
C ARG A 50 -20.15 -23.38 -5.32
N LEU A 51 -19.68 -23.20 -4.08
CA LEU A 51 -19.10 -24.25 -3.25
C LEU A 51 -20.11 -25.38 -3.01
N ALA A 52 -21.33 -25.05 -2.62
CA ALA A 52 -22.41 -26.02 -2.40
C ALA A 52 -22.71 -26.81 -3.68
N ALA A 53 -22.83 -26.13 -4.82
CA ALA A 53 -23.07 -26.78 -6.12
C ALA A 53 -21.93 -27.72 -6.54
N GLU A 54 -20.67 -27.33 -6.34
CA GLU A 54 -19.51 -28.18 -6.64
C GLU A 54 -19.39 -29.38 -5.68
N ALA A 55 -19.77 -29.21 -4.41
CA ALA A 55 -19.73 -30.30 -3.43
C ALA A 55 -20.76 -31.40 -3.75
N VAL A 56 -21.98 -31.02 -4.16
CA VAL A 56 -23.08 -31.96 -4.46
C VAL A 56 -23.11 -32.45 -5.91
N ARG A 57 -22.18 -32.00 -6.77
CA ARG A 57 -22.18 -32.31 -8.22
C ARG A 57 -22.18 -33.81 -8.54
N ALA A 58 -21.63 -34.64 -7.66
CA ALA A 58 -21.57 -36.11 -7.79
C ALA A 58 -22.57 -36.83 -6.87
N THR A 59 -23.58 -36.14 -6.35
CA THR A 59 -24.54 -36.65 -5.37
C THR A 59 -25.96 -36.33 -5.84
N ASP A 60 -26.84 -37.33 -5.79
CA ASP A 60 -28.26 -37.10 -6.06
C ASP A 60 -28.85 -36.24 -4.94
N CYS A 61 -29.19 -35.00 -5.30
CA CYS A 61 -29.48 -33.91 -4.37
C CYS A 61 -30.67 -33.11 -4.88
N VAL A 62 -31.68 -32.94 -4.01
CA VAL A 62 -32.82 -32.06 -4.27
C VAL A 62 -32.42 -30.64 -3.88
N ARG A 63 -32.69 -29.66 -4.76
CA ARG A 63 -32.31 -28.26 -4.54
C ARG A 63 -33.55 -27.39 -4.33
N VAL A 64 -33.51 -26.59 -3.28
CA VAL A 64 -34.53 -25.60 -2.93
C VAL A 64 -33.81 -24.26 -2.74
N ALA A 65 -34.43 -23.15 -3.16
CA ALA A 65 -33.85 -21.83 -2.97
C ALA A 65 -34.91 -20.88 -2.39
N GLY A 66 -34.54 -20.12 -1.36
CA GLY A 66 -35.34 -19.00 -0.89
C GLY A 66 -35.33 -17.87 -1.91
N THR A 67 -36.46 -17.18 -2.07
CA THR A 67 -36.53 -15.98 -2.91
C THR A 67 -37.25 -14.86 -2.15
N PRO A 68 -36.83 -13.58 -2.31
CA PRO A 68 -37.40 -12.50 -1.51
C PRO A 68 -38.92 -12.36 -1.69
N GLY A 69 -39.43 -12.56 -2.91
CA GLY A 69 -40.86 -12.49 -3.22
C GLY A 69 -41.70 -13.65 -2.68
N ALA A 70 -41.07 -14.75 -2.26
CA ALA A 70 -41.76 -15.96 -1.80
C ALA A 70 -41.96 -16.03 -0.27
N ARG A 71 -41.33 -15.15 0.52
CA ARG A 71 -41.40 -15.17 1.99
C ARG A 71 -42.82 -15.14 2.58
N GLY A 72 -43.78 -14.54 1.86
CA GLY A 72 -45.17 -14.43 2.32
C GLY A 72 -46.03 -15.65 1.99
N THR A 73 -45.54 -16.62 1.22
CA THR A 73 -46.32 -17.77 0.75
C THR A 73 -45.81 -19.06 1.38
N ALA A 74 -46.67 -19.74 2.14
CA ALA A 74 -46.29 -20.96 2.84
C ALA A 74 -45.77 -22.04 1.88
N PHE A 75 -44.62 -22.63 2.19
CA PHE A 75 -43.98 -23.68 1.40
C PHE A 75 -43.60 -23.28 -0.04
N ALA A 76 -43.53 -21.98 -0.35
CA ALA A 76 -43.29 -21.53 -1.73
C ALA A 76 -41.96 -22.02 -2.31
N ALA A 77 -40.91 -22.06 -1.49
CA ALA A 77 -39.61 -22.60 -1.92
C ALA A 77 -39.69 -24.11 -2.28
N PHE A 78 -40.60 -24.84 -1.64
CA PHE A 78 -40.82 -26.28 -1.81
C PHE A 78 -41.97 -26.62 -2.77
N ALA A 79 -42.55 -25.63 -3.45
CA ALA A 79 -43.75 -25.81 -4.30
C ALA A 79 -43.57 -26.86 -5.41
N HIS A 80 -42.35 -27.11 -5.87
CA HIS A 80 -42.03 -28.13 -6.87
C HIS A 80 -41.91 -29.56 -6.30
N LEU A 81 -41.90 -29.71 -4.97
CA LEU A 81 -41.75 -30.99 -4.26
C LEU A 81 -42.99 -31.35 -3.46
N LEU A 82 -43.82 -30.37 -3.15
CA LEU A 82 -44.99 -30.50 -2.27
C LEU A 82 -46.27 -30.18 -3.04
N PRO A 83 -47.39 -30.88 -2.75
CA PRO A 83 -48.68 -30.54 -3.33
C PRO A 83 -49.21 -29.20 -2.80
N GLU A 84 -50.06 -28.53 -3.57
CA GLU A 84 -50.56 -27.15 -3.30
C GLU A 84 -51.15 -26.92 -1.90
N ARG A 85 -51.75 -27.96 -1.30
CA ARG A 85 -52.30 -27.91 0.06
C ARG A 85 -51.68 -29.01 0.91
N VAL A 86 -50.59 -28.68 1.58
CA VAL A 86 -49.87 -29.62 2.46
C VAL A 86 -49.78 -29.05 3.88
N THR A 87 -49.97 -29.92 4.87
CA THR A 87 -49.65 -29.60 6.26
C THR A 87 -48.18 -29.88 6.53
N LEU A 88 -47.59 -29.20 7.53
CA LEU A 88 -46.20 -29.42 7.94
C LEU A 88 -45.90 -30.90 8.20
N HIS A 89 -46.77 -31.61 8.92
CA HIS A 89 -46.59 -33.03 9.21
C HIS A 89 -46.53 -33.89 7.94
N ARG A 90 -47.38 -33.60 6.94
CA ARG A 90 -47.40 -34.32 5.67
C ARG A 90 -46.16 -33.97 4.82
N ALA A 91 -45.73 -32.71 4.82
CA ALA A 91 -44.52 -32.27 4.14
C ALA A 91 -43.26 -32.98 4.68
N VAL A 92 -43.13 -33.07 6.01
CA VAL A 92 -42.02 -33.81 6.64
C VAL A 92 -42.02 -35.28 6.21
N ARG A 93 -43.20 -35.93 6.14
CA ARG A 93 -43.30 -37.33 5.69
C ARG A 93 -42.86 -37.50 4.23
N LEU A 94 -43.27 -36.60 3.34
CA LEU A 94 -42.93 -36.67 1.91
C LEU A 94 -41.43 -36.47 1.66
N LEU A 95 -40.80 -35.59 2.42
CA LEU A 95 -39.37 -35.29 2.27
C LEU A 95 -38.45 -36.18 3.13
N SER A 96 -39.01 -37.04 3.99
CA SER A 96 -38.22 -37.97 4.80
C SER A 96 -37.45 -39.00 3.96
N ASP A 97 -37.93 -39.31 2.75
CA ASP A 97 -37.28 -40.25 1.83
C ASP A 97 -36.17 -39.57 0.99
N THR A 98 -36.11 -38.23 1.01
CA THR A 98 -35.05 -37.47 0.36
C THR A 98 -33.74 -37.68 1.12
N ARG A 99 -32.71 -38.16 0.41
CA ARG A 99 -31.39 -38.45 1.01
C ARG A 99 -30.58 -37.20 1.29
N VAL A 100 -30.54 -36.26 0.34
CA VAL A 100 -29.79 -35.00 0.45
C VAL A 100 -30.65 -33.86 -0.05
N LEU A 101 -30.80 -32.82 0.78
CA LEU A 101 -31.53 -31.60 0.47
C LEU A 101 -30.57 -30.40 0.59
N LEU A 102 -30.32 -29.71 -0.52
CA LEU A 102 -29.60 -28.44 -0.57
C LEU A 102 -30.62 -27.30 -0.54
N VAL A 103 -30.55 -26.49 0.50
CA VAL A 103 -31.36 -25.28 0.66
C VAL A 103 -30.46 -24.07 0.49
N ASP A 104 -30.59 -23.37 -0.63
CA ASP A 104 -29.88 -22.13 -0.91
C ASP A 104 -30.67 -20.92 -0.39
N ASP A 105 -29.95 -19.88 0.01
CA ASP A 105 -30.53 -18.65 0.57
C ASP A 105 -31.61 -18.89 1.64
N ALA A 106 -31.34 -19.76 2.61
CA ALA A 106 -32.33 -20.20 3.60
C ALA A 106 -32.87 -19.05 4.50
N HIS A 107 -32.10 -17.96 4.62
CA HIS A 107 -32.57 -16.72 5.24
C HIS A 107 -33.81 -16.13 4.55
N LEU A 108 -34.05 -16.42 3.27
CA LEU A 108 -35.19 -15.95 2.48
C LEU A 108 -36.40 -16.91 2.49
N LEU A 109 -36.41 -17.95 3.32
CA LEU A 109 -37.55 -18.86 3.44
C LEU A 109 -38.72 -18.21 4.19
N ASP A 110 -39.94 -18.67 3.88
CA ASP A 110 -41.12 -18.44 4.70
C ASP A 110 -41.07 -19.28 6.00
N ASP A 111 -41.86 -18.89 7.00
CA ASP A 111 -41.85 -19.53 8.32
C ASP A 111 -42.25 -21.02 8.27
N ALA A 112 -43.16 -21.41 7.38
CA ALA A 112 -43.58 -22.80 7.25
C ALA A 112 -42.48 -23.68 6.62
N SER A 113 -41.81 -23.18 5.57
CA SER A 113 -40.60 -23.78 4.98
C SER A 113 -39.45 -23.88 5.98
N ALA A 114 -39.22 -22.83 6.78
CA ALA A 114 -38.20 -22.80 7.82
C ALA A 114 -38.49 -23.84 8.93
N ALA A 115 -39.74 -23.93 9.39
CA ALA A 115 -40.17 -24.95 10.35
C ALA A 115 -40.02 -26.38 9.81
N LEU A 116 -40.32 -26.59 8.52
CA LEU A 116 -40.10 -27.86 7.83
C LEU A 116 -38.62 -28.26 7.84
N LEU A 117 -37.74 -27.34 7.50
CA LEU A 117 -36.29 -27.57 7.51
C LEU A 117 -35.79 -27.97 8.90
N HIS A 118 -36.25 -27.26 9.94
CA HIS A 118 -35.95 -27.60 11.33
C HIS A 118 -36.44 -28.99 11.73
N GLN A 119 -37.67 -29.36 11.35
CA GLN A 119 -38.22 -30.69 11.66
C GLN A 119 -37.48 -31.83 10.93
N LEU A 120 -37.01 -31.58 9.70
CA LEU A 120 -36.16 -32.53 8.99
C LEU A 120 -34.81 -32.72 9.68
N ALA A 121 -34.20 -31.64 10.18
CA ALA A 121 -32.95 -31.68 10.94
C ALA A 121 -33.09 -32.52 12.22
N VAL A 122 -34.15 -32.28 13.01
CA VAL A 122 -34.41 -33.01 14.26
C VAL A 122 -34.59 -34.51 14.04
N ARG A 123 -35.20 -34.93 12.93
CA ARG A 123 -35.39 -36.36 12.62
C ARG A 123 -34.12 -37.05 12.13
N GLY A 124 -33.15 -36.32 11.59
CA GLY A 124 -31.85 -36.84 11.15
C GLY A 124 -31.88 -37.85 9.99
N ARG A 125 -33.01 -38.01 9.29
CA ARG A 125 -33.13 -38.94 8.14
C ARG A 125 -32.66 -38.32 6.81
N THR A 126 -32.95 -37.04 6.63
CA THR A 126 -32.55 -36.24 5.46
C THR A 126 -31.28 -35.49 5.78
N ARG A 127 -30.28 -35.56 4.89
CA ARG A 127 -29.02 -34.82 5.06
C ARG A 127 -29.20 -33.42 4.50
N LEU A 128 -28.94 -32.41 5.33
CA LEU A 128 -29.21 -31.02 4.98
C LEU A 128 -27.91 -30.28 4.64
N LEU A 129 -27.86 -29.62 3.49
CA LEU A 129 -26.87 -28.58 3.21
C LEU A 129 -27.60 -27.25 3.13
N VAL A 130 -27.44 -26.40 4.14
CA VAL A 130 -28.19 -25.15 4.27
C VAL A 130 -27.25 -23.98 4.07
N VAL A 131 -27.52 -23.11 3.09
CA VAL A 131 -26.70 -21.93 2.81
C VAL A 131 -27.41 -20.68 3.33
N VAL A 132 -26.69 -19.89 4.14
CA VAL A 132 -27.23 -18.70 4.80
C VAL A 132 -26.29 -17.50 4.60
N THR A 133 -26.87 -16.33 4.30
CA THR A 133 -26.15 -15.07 4.27
C THR A 133 -25.98 -14.50 5.67
N GLU A 134 -24.73 -14.23 6.06
CA GLU A 134 -24.41 -13.59 7.34
C GLU A 134 -24.73 -12.10 7.30
N GLY A 135 -25.04 -11.53 8.46
CA GLY A 135 -25.45 -10.12 8.60
C GLY A 135 -26.88 -9.83 8.13
N VAL A 136 -27.66 -10.84 7.74
CA VAL A 136 -29.06 -10.69 7.35
C VAL A 136 -29.95 -11.48 8.31
N ALA A 137 -31.08 -10.91 8.70
CA ALA A 137 -32.06 -11.60 9.54
C ALA A 137 -32.61 -12.85 8.83
N ALA A 138 -32.54 -13.98 9.52
CA ALA A 138 -33.06 -15.27 9.09
C ALA A 138 -34.18 -15.74 10.05
N PRO A 139 -35.14 -16.56 9.58
CA PRO A 139 -36.18 -17.12 10.44
C PRO A 139 -35.59 -17.89 11.63
N ASP A 140 -36.21 -17.81 12.81
CA ASP A 140 -35.73 -18.45 14.03
C ASP A 140 -35.48 -19.95 13.87
N ALA A 141 -36.35 -20.64 13.13
CA ALA A 141 -36.22 -22.06 12.85
C ALA A 141 -34.96 -22.40 12.03
N VAL A 142 -34.50 -21.48 11.16
CA VAL A 142 -33.23 -21.61 10.43
C VAL A 142 -32.05 -21.35 11.37
N THR A 143 -32.13 -20.28 12.17
CA THR A 143 -31.08 -19.92 13.14
C THR A 143 -30.80 -21.04 14.15
N ARG A 144 -31.86 -21.70 14.64
CA ARG A 144 -31.79 -22.84 15.57
C ARG A 144 -31.06 -24.07 15.01
N LEU A 145 -30.87 -24.17 13.69
CA LEU A 145 -30.14 -25.28 13.09
C LEU A 145 -28.69 -25.36 13.58
N TRP A 146 -28.03 -24.21 13.75
CA TRP A 146 -26.65 -24.18 14.25
C TRP A 146 -26.55 -23.67 15.69
N THR A 147 -27.45 -22.79 16.15
CA THR A 147 -27.42 -22.34 17.54
C THR A 147 -27.92 -23.40 18.53
N GLY A 148 -28.76 -24.33 18.07
CA GLY A 148 -29.24 -25.47 18.83
C GLY A 148 -28.45 -26.76 18.60
N GLU A 149 -27.24 -26.67 18.04
CA GLU A 149 -26.33 -27.81 17.76
C GLU A 149 -26.92 -28.94 16.89
N LEU A 150 -27.99 -28.69 16.13
CA LEU A 150 -28.60 -29.70 15.25
C LEU A 150 -27.71 -30.02 14.04
N LEU A 151 -27.01 -29.01 13.52
CA LEU A 151 -26.10 -29.11 12.39
C LEU A 151 -24.79 -28.35 12.69
N PRO A 152 -23.62 -28.90 12.30
CA PRO A 152 -22.37 -28.17 12.35
C PRO A 152 -22.42 -26.93 11.43
N ARG A 153 -21.76 -25.84 11.85
CA ARG A 153 -21.64 -24.60 11.09
C ARG A 153 -20.25 -24.48 10.47
N LEU A 154 -20.19 -24.26 9.16
CA LEU A 154 -18.98 -23.87 8.44
C LEU A 154 -19.10 -22.41 8.00
N VAL A 155 -18.23 -21.55 8.52
CA VAL A 155 -18.13 -20.15 8.10
C VAL A 155 -17.19 -20.06 6.91
N LEU A 156 -17.69 -19.54 5.79
CA LEU A 156 -16.92 -19.34 4.58
C LEU A 156 -16.40 -17.90 4.52
N GLU A 157 -15.14 -17.73 4.91
CA GLU A 157 -14.43 -16.45 4.85
C GLU A 157 -14.25 -15.95 3.40
N PRO A 158 -13.98 -14.66 3.16
CA PRO A 158 -13.45 -14.15 1.90
C PRO A 158 -12.23 -14.95 1.38
N LEU A 159 -12.06 -15.07 0.05
CA LEU A 159 -10.84 -15.67 -0.51
C LEU A 159 -9.62 -14.79 -0.20
N PRO A 160 -8.50 -15.38 0.25
CA PRO A 160 -7.26 -14.64 0.48
C PRO A 160 -6.69 -14.10 -0.82
N ALA A 161 -5.80 -13.10 -0.72
CA ALA A 161 -5.24 -12.42 -1.88
C ALA A 161 -4.48 -13.37 -2.82
N GLU A 162 -3.81 -14.38 -2.27
CA GLU A 162 -3.06 -15.40 -3.02
C GLU A 162 -4.00 -16.26 -3.88
N ASP A 163 -5.09 -16.75 -3.30
CA ASP A 163 -6.06 -17.55 -4.05
C ASP A 163 -6.81 -16.72 -5.10
N VAL A 164 -7.07 -15.44 -4.82
CA VAL A 164 -7.61 -14.52 -5.82
C VAL A 164 -6.61 -14.30 -6.96
N ALA A 165 -5.31 -14.21 -6.68
CA ALA A 165 -4.29 -14.14 -7.73
C ALA A 165 -4.28 -15.42 -8.59
N GLN A 166 -4.37 -16.60 -7.97
CA GLN A 166 -4.45 -17.87 -8.68
C GLN A 166 -5.72 -17.96 -9.53
N LEU A 167 -6.88 -17.55 -8.99
CA LEU A 167 -8.17 -17.51 -9.69
C LEU A 167 -8.10 -16.63 -10.94
N LEU A 168 -7.51 -15.44 -10.81
CA LEU A 168 -7.34 -14.49 -11.92
C LEU A 168 -6.32 -14.96 -12.96
N THR A 169 -5.31 -15.73 -12.54
CA THR A 169 -4.30 -16.32 -13.45
C THR A 169 -4.87 -17.50 -14.23
N ALA A 170 -5.74 -18.30 -13.60
CA ALA A 170 -6.41 -19.42 -14.23
C ALA A 170 -7.52 -19.00 -15.22
N ASP A 171 -7.93 -17.73 -15.18
CA ASP A 171 -8.91 -17.16 -16.09
C ASP A 171 -8.28 -16.84 -17.46
N ALA A 172 -9.00 -17.11 -18.55
CA ALA A 172 -8.46 -17.17 -19.93
C ALA A 172 -8.02 -15.83 -20.55
N GLY A 173 -8.00 -14.73 -19.79
CA GLY A 173 -7.73 -13.38 -20.29
C GLY A 173 -6.30 -12.87 -20.11
N GLY A 174 -5.33 -13.74 -19.83
CA GLY A 174 -3.91 -13.41 -19.74
C GLY A 174 -3.45 -12.92 -18.36
N PRO A 175 -2.12 -12.89 -18.11
CA PRO A 175 -1.57 -12.57 -16.80
C PRO A 175 -1.78 -11.08 -16.45
N LEU A 176 -2.24 -10.83 -15.23
CA LEU A 176 -2.43 -9.49 -14.68
C LEU A 176 -1.23 -9.10 -13.79
N ALA A 177 -0.79 -7.85 -13.89
CA ALA A 177 0.27 -7.34 -13.03
C ALA A 177 -0.13 -7.39 -11.54
N PRO A 178 0.79 -7.65 -10.59
CA PRO A 178 0.47 -7.79 -9.17
C PRO A 178 -0.30 -6.63 -8.55
N LEU A 179 0.00 -5.39 -8.97
CA LEU A 179 -0.73 -4.19 -8.52
C LEU A 179 -2.19 -4.18 -8.98
N THR A 180 -2.49 -4.73 -10.16
CA THR A 180 -3.87 -4.89 -10.66
C THR A 180 -4.63 -5.91 -9.84
N VAL A 181 -4.00 -7.05 -9.56
CA VAL A 181 -4.55 -8.11 -8.71
C VAL A 181 -4.85 -7.58 -7.31
N GLY A 182 -3.88 -6.92 -6.67
CA GLY A 182 -4.06 -6.30 -5.35
C GLY A 182 -5.13 -5.21 -5.35
N ARG A 183 -5.27 -4.45 -6.44
CA ARG A 183 -6.35 -3.47 -6.60
C ARG A 183 -7.72 -4.13 -6.71
N LEU A 184 -7.87 -5.17 -7.53
CA LEU A 184 -9.11 -5.92 -7.69
C LEU A 184 -9.53 -6.59 -6.37
N HIS A 185 -8.59 -7.24 -5.69
CA HIS A 185 -8.81 -7.86 -4.37
C HIS A 185 -9.31 -6.83 -3.36
N ARG A 186 -8.62 -5.69 -3.23
CA ARG A 186 -8.99 -4.61 -2.31
C ARG A 186 -10.36 -4.02 -2.58
N LEU A 187 -10.70 -3.78 -3.86
CA LEU A 187 -12.01 -3.22 -4.24
C LEU A 187 -13.14 -4.22 -3.98
N CYS A 188 -12.91 -5.50 -4.17
CA CYS A 188 -13.98 -6.51 -4.07
C CYS A 188 -14.15 -7.04 -2.64
N ARG A 189 -13.14 -6.94 -1.76
CA ARG A 189 -13.16 -7.43 -0.37
C ARG A 189 -13.75 -8.85 -0.22
N GLY A 190 -13.42 -9.74 -1.16
CA GLY A 190 -13.90 -11.13 -1.16
C GLY A 190 -15.22 -11.40 -1.90
N ASP A 191 -15.88 -10.38 -2.45
CA ASP A 191 -17.05 -10.56 -3.30
C ASP A 191 -16.62 -10.99 -4.70
N LEU A 192 -16.73 -12.30 -4.96
CA LEU A 192 -16.36 -12.91 -6.24
C LEU A 192 -17.31 -12.55 -7.37
N ARG A 193 -18.57 -12.23 -7.06
CA ARG A 193 -19.54 -11.74 -8.06
C ARG A 193 -19.08 -10.38 -8.55
N LEU A 194 -18.75 -9.46 -7.62
CA LEU A 194 -18.20 -8.16 -7.97
C LEU A 194 -16.87 -8.28 -8.72
N LEU A 195 -15.96 -9.14 -8.26
CA LEU A 195 -14.68 -9.38 -8.91
C LEU A 195 -14.84 -9.78 -10.38
N ARG A 196 -15.71 -10.75 -10.66
CA ARG A 196 -15.98 -11.23 -12.01
C ARG A 196 -16.55 -10.12 -12.88
N ASP A 197 -17.56 -9.42 -12.38
CA ASP A 197 -18.27 -8.40 -13.16
C ASP A 197 -17.36 -7.18 -13.42
N LEU A 198 -16.52 -6.80 -12.45
CA LEU A 198 -15.54 -5.72 -12.56
C LEU A 198 -14.41 -6.07 -13.54
N LEU A 199 -13.82 -7.27 -13.43
CA LEU A 199 -12.78 -7.73 -14.34
C LEU A 199 -13.27 -7.75 -15.79
N ALA A 200 -14.49 -8.24 -15.99
CA ALA A 200 -15.10 -8.26 -17.29
C ALA A 200 -15.30 -6.85 -17.87
N ALA A 201 -15.83 -5.91 -17.09
CA ALA A 201 -15.99 -4.53 -17.54
C ALA A 201 -14.65 -3.84 -17.83
N VAL A 202 -13.62 -4.11 -17.04
CA VAL A 202 -12.25 -3.61 -17.27
C VAL A 202 -11.69 -4.11 -18.61
N ARG A 203 -11.99 -5.34 -19.01
CA ARG A 203 -11.60 -5.91 -20.32
C ARG A 203 -12.43 -5.35 -21.47
N GLU A 204 -13.76 -5.31 -21.32
CA GLU A 204 -14.67 -4.80 -22.35
C GLU A 204 -14.43 -3.32 -22.66
N GLU A 205 -14.12 -2.51 -21.65
CA GLU A 205 -13.77 -1.10 -21.83
C GLU A 205 -12.31 -0.89 -22.30
N GLY A 206 -11.51 -1.95 -22.46
CA GLY A 206 -10.11 -1.84 -22.89
C GLY A 206 -9.22 -1.08 -21.91
N LEU A 207 -9.50 -1.15 -20.61
CA LEU A 207 -8.76 -0.42 -19.57
C LEU A 207 -7.44 -1.09 -19.14
N LEU A 208 -7.14 -2.25 -19.72
CA LEU A 208 -5.92 -3.02 -19.49
C LEU A 208 -4.83 -2.60 -20.49
N THR A 209 -3.71 -2.14 -19.96
CA THR A 209 -2.53 -1.75 -20.74
C THR A 209 -1.42 -2.78 -20.56
N ALA A 210 -0.79 -3.22 -21.65
CA ALA A 210 0.33 -4.14 -21.57
C ALA A 210 1.52 -3.50 -20.83
N VAL A 211 2.15 -4.25 -19.93
CA VAL A 211 3.39 -3.87 -19.24
C VAL A 211 4.58 -4.24 -20.13
N PRO A 212 5.43 -3.27 -20.53
CA PRO A 212 6.56 -3.55 -21.42
C PRO A 212 7.52 -4.58 -20.82
N GLY A 213 7.83 -5.63 -21.58
CA GLY A 213 8.86 -6.62 -21.24
C GLY A 213 8.42 -7.74 -20.27
N THR A 214 7.18 -7.77 -19.79
CA THR A 214 6.71 -8.79 -18.83
C THR A 214 5.58 -9.68 -19.38
N GLY A 215 4.91 -9.28 -20.46
CA GLY A 215 3.73 -9.99 -20.98
C GLY A 215 2.47 -9.82 -20.13
N GLU A 216 2.54 -9.06 -19.04
CA GLU A 216 1.44 -8.80 -18.12
C GLU A 216 0.56 -7.61 -18.55
N GLN A 217 -0.66 -7.56 -18.03
CA GLN A 217 -1.57 -6.44 -18.22
C GLN A 217 -1.80 -5.66 -16.91
N ALA A 218 -1.69 -4.34 -16.98
CA ALA A 218 -1.91 -3.43 -15.86
C ALA A 218 -3.19 -2.61 -16.05
N TRP A 219 -3.96 -2.44 -14.97
CA TRP A 219 -5.11 -1.55 -14.93
C TRP A 219 -4.79 -0.27 -14.15
N ARG A 220 -4.58 0.82 -14.89
CA ARG A 220 -4.30 2.15 -14.34
C ARG A 220 -5.36 3.14 -14.83
N GLY A 221 -6.53 3.12 -14.20
CA GLY A 221 -7.60 4.04 -14.59
C GLY A 221 -8.77 4.10 -13.64
N ARG A 222 -9.86 4.70 -14.12
CA ARG A 222 -11.15 4.77 -13.43
C ARG A 222 -11.73 3.38 -13.18
N VAL A 223 -12.62 3.28 -12.20
CA VAL A 223 -13.44 2.09 -11.96
C VAL A 223 -14.67 2.13 -12.86
N PRO A 224 -14.87 1.11 -13.73
CA PRO A 224 -16.06 1.06 -14.57
C PRO A 224 -17.31 0.81 -13.70
N LEU A 225 -18.38 1.57 -13.97
CA LEU A 225 -19.63 1.48 -13.20
C LEU A 225 -20.50 0.34 -13.72
N THR A 226 -20.27 -0.87 -13.23
CA THR A 226 -21.09 -2.04 -13.55
C THR A 226 -22.41 -2.04 -12.76
N PRO A 227 -23.46 -2.76 -13.20
CA PRO A 227 -24.70 -2.88 -12.44
C PRO A 227 -24.49 -3.40 -11.01
N THR A 228 -23.71 -4.47 -10.85
CA THR A 228 -23.33 -5.07 -9.56
C THR A 228 -22.59 -4.08 -8.67
N LEU A 229 -21.70 -3.27 -9.27
CA LEU A 229 -21.00 -2.22 -8.54
C LEU A 229 -21.95 -1.09 -8.10
N ARG A 230 -22.91 -0.69 -8.95
CA ARG A 230 -23.93 0.31 -8.59
C ARG A 230 -24.85 -0.19 -7.49
N GLU A 231 -25.24 -1.46 -7.51
CA GLU A 231 -26.03 -2.10 -6.45
C GLU A 231 -25.26 -2.05 -5.13
N ARG A 232 -24.00 -2.50 -5.12
CA ARG A 232 -23.17 -2.50 -3.91
C ARG A 232 -22.89 -1.10 -3.38
N ALA A 233 -22.68 -0.13 -4.27
CA ALA A 233 -22.42 1.27 -3.91
C ALA A 233 -23.71 2.12 -3.83
N ALA A 234 -24.90 1.52 -3.88
CA ALA A 234 -26.16 2.24 -3.77
C ALA A 234 -26.24 3.13 -2.51
N PRO A 235 -25.74 2.71 -1.32
CA PRO A 235 -25.76 3.55 -0.11
C PRO A 235 -25.03 4.89 -0.25
N VAL A 236 -24.03 4.98 -1.13
CA VAL A 236 -23.31 6.23 -1.42
C VAL A 236 -23.81 6.90 -2.71
N LEU A 237 -24.26 6.13 -3.70
CA LEU A 237 -24.70 6.63 -5.01
C LEU A 237 -26.11 7.22 -5.01
N ALA A 238 -27.06 6.59 -4.30
CA ALA A 238 -28.47 6.93 -4.32
C ALA A 238 -28.91 7.73 -3.08
N ARG A 239 -28.00 8.49 -2.47
CA ARG A 239 -28.30 9.29 -1.27
C ARG A 239 -29.38 10.35 -1.57
N PRO A 240 -30.49 10.37 -0.80
CA PRO A 240 -31.57 11.34 -1.02
C PRO A 240 -31.18 12.75 -0.56
N CYS A 241 -30.32 12.86 0.46
CA CYS A 241 -29.85 14.13 1.00
C CYS A 241 -28.69 14.70 0.16
N PRO A 242 -28.87 15.87 -0.49
CA PRO A 242 -27.82 16.48 -1.33
C PRO A 242 -26.55 16.85 -0.55
N GLN A 243 -26.70 17.25 0.73
CA GLN A 243 -25.59 17.62 1.61
C GLN A 243 -24.72 16.40 1.95
N GLU A 244 -25.34 15.27 2.31
CA GLU A 244 -24.64 14.00 2.54
C GLU A 244 -23.88 13.56 1.28
N ARG A 245 -24.54 13.67 0.11
CA ARG A 245 -23.92 13.34 -1.16
C ARG A 245 -22.72 14.23 -1.48
N GLU A 246 -22.81 15.53 -1.24
CA GLU A 246 -21.71 16.47 -1.45
C GLU A 246 -20.55 16.20 -0.47
N THR A 247 -20.82 15.86 0.79
CA THR A 247 -19.78 15.46 1.76
C THR A 247 -19.05 14.20 1.31
N LEU A 248 -19.78 13.15 0.90
CA LEU A 248 -19.20 11.92 0.36
C LEU A 248 -18.37 12.19 -0.90
N ASP A 249 -18.88 13.01 -1.81
CA ASP A 249 -18.14 13.41 -3.01
C ASP A 249 -16.88 14.22 -2.68
N ARG A 250 -16.87 15.05 -1.63
CA ARG A 250 -15.65 15.74 -1.16
C ARG A 250 -14.63 14.75 -0.58
N LEU A 251 -15.06 13.85 0.30
CA LEU A 251 -14.20 12.80 0.87
C LEU A 251 -13.60 11.93 -0.23
N ALA A 252 -14.36 11.55 -1.25
CA ALA A 252 -13.87 10.76 -2.38
C ALA A 252 -12.71 11.41 -3.15
N PHE A 253 -12.53 12.73 -3.11
CA PHE A 253 -11.41 13.42 -3.79
C PHE A 253 -10.33 13.93 -2.83
N ALA A 254 -10.58 13.94 -1.52
CA ALA A 254 -9.74 14.60 -0.53
C ALA A 254 -9.45 13.76 0.74
N GLU A 255 -9.85 12.49 0.79
CA GLU A 255 -9.51 11.58 1.89
C GLU A 255 -7.99 11.30 1.97
N PRO A 256 -7.43 11.14 3.19
CA PRO A 256 -8.05 11.43 4.48
C PRO A 256 -8.16 12.95 4.71
N LEU A 257 -9.34 13.42 5.11
CA LEU A 257 -9.58 14.85 5.35
C LEU A 257 -9.37 15.15 6.84
N PRO A 258 -8.42 16.02 7.22
CA PRO A 258 -8.34 16.50 8.61
C PRO A 258 -9.64 17.24 8.95
N LEU A 259 -10.07 17.19 10.21
CA LEU A 259 -11.26 17.87 10.73
C LEU A 259 -10.93 19.25 11.31
N PRO A 260 -10.75 20.33 10.53
CA PRO A 260 -11.23 21.61 10.97
C PRO A 260 -12.74 21.65 10.65
N VAL A 261 -13.55 21.61 11.70
CA VAL A 261 -15.04 21.47 11.74
C VAL A 261 -15.80 22.57 10.98
N ASP A 262 -15.10 23.50 10.33
CA ASP A 262 -15.70 24.70 9.70
C ASP A 262 -16.18 24.49 8.25
N THR A 263 -15.82 23.38 7.58
CA THR A 263 -16.15 23.16 6.15
C THR A 263 -17.16 22.04 5.87
N LEU A 264 -17.40 21.16 6.85
CA LEU A 264 -18.36 20.05 6.77
C LEU A 264 -19.28 20.10 7.99
N ASP A 265 -20.58 19.96 7.76
CA ASP A 265 -21.58 19.93 8.82
C ASP A 265 -21.40 18.66 9.67
N LEU A 266 -21.09 18.83 10.96
CA LEU A 266 -20.87 17.73 11.90
C LEU A 266 -22.08 16.80 11.98
N ARG A 267 -23.30 17.32 11.88
CA ARG A 267 -24.53 16.51 11.89
C ARG A 267 -24.64 15.63 10.65
N VAL A 268 -24.07 16.07 9.53
CA VAL A 268 -23.98 15.25 8.31
C VAL A 268 -22.97 14.14 8.50
N LEU A 269 -21.82 14.42 9.14
CA LEU A 269 -20.81 13.42 9.44
C LEU A 269 -21.33 12.36 10.42
N GLU A 270 -21.95 12.76 11.53
CA GLU A 270 -22.57 11.83 12.50
C GLU A 270 -23.58 10.88 11.83
N ARG A 271 -24.43 11.40 10.93
CA ARG A 271 -25.38 10.55 10.18
C ARG A 271 -24.67 9.59 9.24
N LEU A 272 -23.64 10.05 8.53
CA LEU A 272 -22.86 9.21 7.62
C LEU A 272 -22.07 8.12 8.36
N GLU A 273 -21.59 8.42 9.57
CA GLU A 273 -20.91 7.48 10.46
C GLU A 273 -21.89 6.46 11.05
N ALA A 274 -23.06 6.91 11.52
CA ALA A 274 -24.13 6.01 12.00
C ALA A 274 -24.61 5.04 10.91
N ASP A 275 -24.59 5.49 9.65
CA ASP A 275 -24.89 4.67 8.48
C ASP A 275 -23.69 3.82 8.00
N GLY A 276 -22.54 3.88 8.68
CA GLY A 276 -21.34 3.10 8.40
C GLY A 276 -20.62 3.46 7.09
N LEU A 277 -20.79 4.69 6.58
CA LEU A 277 -20.21 5.12 5.31
C LEU A 277 -18.85 5.83 5.45
N ILE A 278 -18.58 6.36 6.63
CA ILE A 278 -17.32 7.05 6.96
C ILE A 278 -16.78 6.51 8.30
N GLU A 279 -15.48 6.65 8.48
CA GLU A 279 -14.77 6.36 9.73
C GLU A 279 -13.97 7.60 10.13
N ALA A 280 -13.98 7.94 11.43
CA ALA A 280 -13.19 9.01 12.00
C ALA A 280 -12.03 8.44 12.86
N ASP A 281 -10.79 8.62 12.40
CA ASP A 281 -9.59 8.26 13.17
C ASP A 281 -9.20 9.44 14.06
N GLY A 282 -9.17 9.23 15.39
CA GLY A 282 -8.79 10.25 16.38
C GLY A 282 -9.77 10.45 17.54
N LEU A 283 -10.88 9.69 17.57
CA LEU A 283 -11.81 9.64 18.70
C LEU A 283 -11.90 8.19 19.24
N THR A 284 -10.78 7.62 19.66
CA THR A 284 -10.84 6.40 20.47
C THR A 284 -11.37 6.76 21.85
N GLU A 285 -12.69 6.62 22.06
CA GLU A 285 -13.17 6.19 23.37
C GLU A 285 -12.52 4.83 23.63
N ARG A 286 -11.72 4.75 24.70
CA ARG A 286 -11.33 3.47 25.26
C ARG A 286 -12.60 2.74 25.65
N ASP A 287 -13.01 1.74 24.85
CA ASP A 287 -13.78 0.61 25.34
C ASP A 287 -12.91 -0.14 26.36
N GLY A 288 -12.85 0.41 27.57
CA GLY A 288 -12.36 -0.26 28.76
C GLY A 288 -13.40 -1.28 29.18
N LEU A 289 -13.13 -2.54 28.88
CA LEU A 289 -13.73 -3.71 29.50
C LEU A 289 -13.98 -3.45 30.99
N ILE A 290 -15.26 -3.42 31.37
CA ILE A 290 -15.68 -3.55 32.76
C ILE A 290 -15.42 -5.01 33.15
N GLU A 291 -14.25 -5.30 33.69
CA GLU A 291 -14.11 -6.36 34.68
C GLU A 291 -14.28 -5.72 36.05
N ARG A 292 -15.47 -5.93 36.61
CA ARG A 292 -15.70 -5.84 38.05
C ARG A 292 -14.91 -6.96 38.70
N ASP A 293 -13.95 -6.62 39.55
CA ASP A 293 -13.84 -7.25 40.87
C ASP A 293 -12.96 -6.40 41.81
N ASP A 294 -13.43 -6.37 43.06
CA ASP A 294 -12.71 -6.13 44.31
C ASP A 294 -12.28 -4.71 44.74
N LEU A 295 -13.16 -4.15 45.60
CA LEU A 295 -12.89 -3.62 46.96
C LEU A 295 -11.54 -2.93 47.22
N ILE A 296 -11.60 -1.65 47.64
CA ILE A 296 -11.33 -1.19 49.03
C ILE A 296 -11.66 0.31 49.18
N GLU A 297 -12.17 0.62 50.36
CA GLU A 297 -12.61 1.90 50.92
C GLU A 297 -11.59 3.05 50.82
N GLY A 298 -12.09 4.29 50.79
CA GLY A 298 -11.34 5.43 51.33
C GLY A 298 -11.49 6.77 50.60
N GLU A 299 -12.32 7.63 51.20
CA GLU A 299 -12.16 9.08 51.25
C GLU A 299 -12.70 10.00 50.13
N ARG A 300 -13.25 11.10 50.64
CA ARG A 300 -13.98 12.17 49.99
C ARG A 300 -13.04 13.23 49.44
N LEU A 301 -13.39 13.73 48.26
CA LEU A 301 -13.35 15.11 47.79
C LEU A 301 -12.09 15.95 48.08
N THR A 302 -11.39 16.31 47.01
CA THR A 302 -10.96 17.70 46.80
C THR A 302 -10.87 17.99 45.30
N GLU A 303 -11.57 19.03 44.88
CA GLU A 303 -11.41 19.65 43.56
C GLU A 303 -9.97 20.12 43.38
N GLY A 304 -9.40 19.88 42.20
CA GLY A 304 -8.10 20.42 41.83
C GLY A 304 -7.46 19.65 40.68
N GLU A 305 -7.55 20.23 39.48
CA GLU A 305 -6.57 20.06 38.41
C GLU A 305 -6.36 18.61 37.91
N GLY A 306 -7.36 18.11 37.17
CA GLY A 306 -7.15 16.99 36.26
C GLY A 306 -6.28 17.44 35.09
N LEU A 307 -4.99 17.12 35.18
CA LEU A 307 -4.07 17.01 34.04
C LEU A 307 -4.71 16.13 32.95
N ILE A 308 -5.33 16.78 31.97
CA ILE A 308 -5.43 16.20 30.62
C ILE A 308 -4.02 16.37 30.06
N GLU A 309 -3.18 15.33 30.20
CA GLU A 309 -2.06 15.17 29.28
C GLU A 309 -2.69 15.01 27.89
N ALA A 310 -2.67 16.13 27.15
CA ALA A 310 -3.02 16.15 25.75
C ALA A 310 -2.09 15.18 25.03
N ASP A 311 -2.64 14.07 24.59
CA ASP A 311 -1.98 13.20 23.63
C ASP A 311 -1.59 14.04 22.41
N ASP A 312 -0.34 13.92 21.96
CA ASP A 312 0.23 14.54 20.74
C ASP A 312 -0.37 13.91 19.46
N GLY A 313 -1.65 13.55 19.50
CA GLY A 313 -2.44 13.00 18.40
C GLY A 313 -2.84 14.10 17.42
N GLY A 314 -2.48 13.93 16.15
CA GLY A 314 -2.85 14.86 15.08
C GLY A 314 -4.36 15.11 14.97
N PRO A 315 -4.79 16.13 14.21
CA PRO A 315 -6.21 16.45 14.07
C PRO A 315 -6.98 15.23 13.57
N ALA A 316 -8.13 14.94 14.21
CA ALA A 316 -8.98 13.82 13.84
C ALA A 316 -9.25 13.82 12.32
N THR A 317 -9.15 12.67 11.67
CA THR A 317 -9.27 12.55 10.21
C THR A 317 -10.48 11.71 9.82
N VAL A 318 -11.20 12.12 8.78
CA VAL A 318 -12.34 11.36 8.25
C VAL A 318 -11.94 10.68 6.93
N ARG A 319 -12.32 9.40 6.80
CA ARG A 319 -12.16 8.59 5.59
C ARG A 319 -13.45 7.88 5.23
N LEU A 320 -13.56 7.41 3.99
CA LEU A 320 -14.64 6.51 3.59
C LEU A 320 -14.40 5.11 4.17
N ALA A 321 -15.43 4.49 4.75
CA ALA A 321 -15.33 3.19 5.42
C ALA A 321 -15.04 2.02 4.44
N ASP A 322 -15.54 2.12 3.20
CA ASP A 322 -15.28 1.11 2.17
C ASP A 322 -14.33 1.66 1.09
N PRO A 323 -13.21 0.97 0.79
CA PRO A 323 -12.26 1.37 -0.26
C PRO A 323 -12.87 1.45 -1.66
N LEU A 324 -14.05 0.86 -1.88
CA LEU A 324 -14.85 0.96 -3.10
C LEU A 324 -15.54 2.33 -3.25
N HIS A 325 -15.96 2.95 -2.15
CA HIS A 325 -16.79 4.15 -2.17
C HIS A 325 -16.08 5.30 -2.89
N GLY A 326 -14.83 5.61 -2.53
CA GLY A 326 -14.07 6.69 -3.16
C GLY A 326 -13.95 6.55 -4.68
N PRO A 327 -13.41 5.43 -5.19
CA PRO A 327 -13.33 5.18 -6.63
C PRO A 327 -14.67 5.23 -7.37
N VAL A 328 -15.76 4.71 -6.78
CA VAL A 328 -17.10 4.74 -7.38
C VAL A 328 -17.67 6.16 -7.43
N LEU A 329 -17.54 6.91 -6.34
CA LEU A 329 -17.95 8.32 -6.26
C LEU A 329 -17.20 9.17 -7.30
N ARG A 330 -15.88 8.95 -7.43
CA ARG A 330 -15.06 9.60 -8.47
C ARG A 330 -15.48 9.22 -9.88
N ALA A 331 -15.82 7.95 -10.12
CA ALA A 331 -16.27 7.48 -11.43
C ALA A 331 -17.67 7.99 -11.80
N ALA A 332 -18.55 8.15 -10.81
CA ALA A 332 -19.90 8.70 -10.98
C ALA A 332 -19.91 10.22 -11.08
N ALA A 333 -18.88 10.90 -10.56
CA ALA A 333 -18.73 12.34 -10.68
C ALA A 333 -18.54 12.73 -12.16
N GLY A 334 -19.51 13.48 -12.71
CA GLY A 334 -19.36 14.08 -14.04
C GLY A 334 -18.13 14.99 -14.12
N ARG A 335 -17.60 15.20 -15.33
CA ARG A 335 -16.33 15.94 -15.56
C ARG A 335 -16.28 17.31 -14.87
N LEU A 336 -17.38 18.06 -14.91
CA LEU A 336 -17.46 19.39 -14.29
C LEU A 336 -17.45 19.31 -12.75
N ARG A 337 -18.17 18.35 -12.17
CA ARG A 337 -18.21 18.12 -10.72
C ARG A 337 -16.87 17.64 -10.21
N ALA A 338 -16.24 16.69 -10.90
CA ALA A 338 -14.89 16.23 -10.61
C ALA A 338 -13.87 17.38 -10.66
N ARG A 339 -13.95 18.27 -11.67
CA ARG A 339 -13.11 19.48 -11.73
C ARG A 339 -13.37 20.44 -10.57
N ARG A 340 -14.62 20.73 -10.22
CA ARG A 340 -14.98 21.59 -9.08
C ARG A 340 -14.46 21.04 -7.75
N LEU A 341 -14.66 19.75 -7.50
CA LEU A 341 -14.22 19.08 -6.28
C LEU A 341 -12.70 18.92 -6.21
N ALA A 342 -12.05 18.65 -7.34
CA ALA A 342 -10.60 18.67 -7.45
C ALA A 342 -10.01 20.08 -7.32
N ALA A 343 -10.72 21.12 -7.75
CA ALA A 343 -10.32 22.53 -7.63
C ALA A 343 -10.43 23.06 -6.19
N GLY A 344 -11.15 22.36 -5.30
CA GLY A 344 -11.17 22.62 -3.86
C GLY A 344 -9.95 22.07 -3.12
N ARG A 345 -9.12 21.26 -3.76
CA ARG A 345 -7.71 21.19 -3.36
C ARG A 345 -7.15 22.57 -3.69
N ARG A 346 -6.82 23.39 -2.68
CA ARG A 346 -5.67 24.28 -2.84
C ARG A 346 -4.62 23.43 -3.55
N PRO A 347 -4.07 23.87 -4.70
CA PRO A 347 -3.10 23.04 -5.40
C PRO A 347 -2.12 22.58 -4.33
N LEU A 348 -1.81 21.29 -4.32
CA LEU A 348 -0.89 20.70 -3.34
C LEU A 348 0.33 21.63 -3.16
N ASP A 349 0.70 22.30 -4.24
CA ASP A 349 1.64 23.42 -4.37
C ASP A 349 1.34 24.63 -3.45
N GLU A 350 0.14 25.22 -3.38
CA GLU A 350 -0.17 26.36 -2.48
C GLU A 350 -0.19 25.99 -0.99
N ALA A 351 -0.60 24.76 -0.65
CA ALA A 351 -0.54 24.28 0.73
C ALA A 351 0.91 23.94 1.12
N LEU A 352 1.67 23.33 0.22
CA LEU A 352 3.11 23.13 0.34
C LEU A 352 3.87 24.45 0.31
N ASP A 353 3.41 25.48 -0.39
CA ASP A 353 4.02 26.81 -0.48
C ASP A 353 3.66 27.64 0.75
N ALA A 354 2.44 27.52 1.30
CA ALA A 354 2.06 28.13 2.56
C ALA A 354 2.77 27.46 3.75
N GLU A 355 2.94 26.14 3.72
CA GLU A 355 3.71 25.39 4.72
C GLU A 355 5.22 25.64 4.55
N ALA A 356 5.73 25.70 3.31
CA ALA A 356 7.10 26.10 3.02
C ALA A 356 7.36 27.57 3.36
N ALA A 357 6.38 28.46 3.20
CA ALA A 357 6.45 29.85 3.62
C ALA A 357 6.40 29.98 5.14
N ALA A 358 5.53 29.23 5.84
CA ALA A 358 5.49 29.20 7.30
C ALA A 358 6.77 28.59 7.90
N LEU A 359 7.36 27.59 7.24
CA LEU A 359 8.66 27.02 7.56
C LEU A 359 9.80 27.98 7.22
N ALA A 360 9.77 28.68 6.10
CA ALA A 360 10.75 29.70 5.73
C ALA A 360 10.69 30.91 6.68
N ASP A 361 9.50 31.28 7.14
CA ASP A 361 9.26 32.34 8.12
C ASP A 361 9.64 31.87 9.55
N GLY A 362 9.49 30.58 9.85
CA GLY A 362 10.04 29.92 11.04
C GLY A 362 11.57 29.85 11.05
N ILE A 363 12.18 29.57 9.89
CA ILE A 363 13.64 29.61 9.67
C ILE A 363 14.14 31.05 9.78
N ALA A 364 13.48 32.02 9.15
CA ALA A 364 13.83 33.43 9.23
C ALA A 364 13.69 34.00 10.66
N ARG A 365 12.68 33.56 11.42
CA ARG A 365 12.53 33.90 12.85
C ARG A 365 13.55 33.22 13.75
N ALA A 366 13.97 31.99 13.42
CA ALA A 366 15.08 31.31 14.09
C ALA A 366 16.44 31.95 13.78
N ASP A 367 16.61 32.46 12.55
CA ASP A 367 17.79 33.19 12.07
C ASP A 367 17.90 34.61 12.68
N LEU A 368 16.84 35.13 13.29
CA LEU A 368 16.77 36.48 13.88
C LEU A 368 16.88 36.53 15.42
N ARG A 369 17.19 35.42 16.12
CA ARG A 369 17.69 35.54 17.50
C ARG A 369 19.20 35.79 17.47
N SER A 370 19.54 37.04 17.75
CA SER A 370 20.88 37.60 17.90
C SER A 370 21.78 36.71 18.76
N GLY A 371 22.75 36.02 18.14
CA GLY A 371 23.71 35.18 18.86
C GLY A 371 24.69 34.37 18.01
N ARG A 372 25.48 35.05 17.15
CA ARG A 372 26.70 34.61 16.43
C ARG A 372 26.58 33.55 15.30
N ALA A 373 26.35 34.07 14.09
CA ALA A 373 26.77 33.62 12.74
C ALA A 373 25.98 32.48 12.03
N PRO A 374 25.82 32.53 10.68
CA PRO A 374 25.01 31.59 9.90
C PRO A 374 25.78 30.29 9.60
N VAL A 375 25.25 29.17 10.09
CA VAL A 375 25.96 27.92 10.38
C VAL A 375 25.90 26.91 9.21
N GLY A 376 25.89 27.39 7.96
CA GLY A 376 25.70 26.52 6.78
C GLY A 376 27.00 26.10 6.07
N GLU A 377 27.92 27.05 5.89
CA GLU A 377 29.20 26.81 5.20
C GLU A 377 30.41 26.68 6.15
N TRP A 378 30.24 27.04 7.43
CA TRP A 378 31.33 27.11 8.41
C TRP A 378 31.48 25.85 9.30
N LEU A 379 30.41 25.07 9.57
CA LEU A 379 30.54 23.82 10.36
C LEU A 379 31.44 22.77 9.70
N VAL A 380 31.45 22.75 8.36
CA VAL A 380 32.30 21.84 7.58
C VAL A 380 33.78 22.25 7.65
N ALA A 381 34.09 23.50 8.03
CA ALA A 381 35.46 23.99 8.18
C ALA A 381 36.05 23.73 9.58
N GLU A 382 35.21 23.61 10.61
CA GLU A 382 35.64 23.50 12.02
C GLU A 382 35.33 22.13 12.68
N ALA A 383 34.76 21.17 11.93
CA ALA A 383 34.39 19.83 12.43
C ALA A 383 33.38 19.84 13.61
N GLU A 384 32.54 20.87 13.70
CA GLU A 384 31.45 20.93 14.68
C GLU A 384 30.19 20.21 14.18
N THR A 385 29.50 19.53 15.10
CA THR A 385 28.34 18.68 14.77
C THR A 385 27.07 19.51 14.57
N VAL A 386 26.28 19.16 13.54
CA VAL A 386 25.01 19.83 13.25
C VAL A 386 23.98 19.49 14.34
N PRO A 387 23.26 20.48 14.90
CA PRO A 387 22.22 20.21 15.89
C PRO A 387 21.15 19.24 15.35
N PRO A 388 20.77 18.19 16.11
CA PRO A 388 19.86 17.14 15.62
C PRO A 388 18.48 17.68 15.21
N GLY A 389 17.94 18.64 15.95
CA GLY A 389 16.66 19.28 15.61
C GLY A 389 16.69 19.99 14.25
N TYR A 390 17.80 20.64 13.91
CA TYR A 390 17.98 21.31 12.62
C TYR A 390 18.16 20.28 11.49
N ALA A 391 18.99 19.28 11.73
CA ALA A 391 19.23 18.18 10.79
C ALA A 391 17.93 17.40 10.45
N ALA A 392 17.09 17.11 11.45
CA ALA A 392 15.80 16.44 11.26
C ALA A 392 14.84 17.26 10.38
N VAL A 393 14.76 18.58 10.60
CA VAL A 393 13.91 19.49 9.80
C VAL A 393 14.39 19.52 8.34
N ARG A 394 15.69 19.59 8.11
CA ARG A 394 16.29 19.54 6.77
C ARG A 394 16.08 18.19 6.09
N ALA A 395 16.14 17.10 6.86
CA ALA A 395 15.87 15.75 6.38
C ALA A 395 14.42 15.60 5.91
N ARG A 396 13.46 16.02 6.76
CA ARG A 396 12.04 16.03 6.43
C ARG A 396 11.73 16.87 5.20
N HIS A 397 12.27 18.09 5.13
CA HIS A 397 12.08 18.99 3.99
C HIS A 397 12.58 18.37 2.66
N ALA A 398 13.75 17.74 2.69
CA ALA A 398 14.28 17.05 1.51
C ALA A 398 13.43 15.82 1.12
N ARG A 399 12.91 15.07 2.09
CA ARG A 399 12.06 13.90 1.86
C ARG A 399 10.75 14.30 1.18
N LEU A 400 10.07 15.31 1.70
CA LEU A 400 8.81 15.81 1.17
C LEU A 400 8.93 16.38 -0.26
N ARG A 401 10.14 16.78 -0.69
CA ARG A 401 10.42 17.18 -2.09
C ARG A 401 10.82 16.02 -3.00
N GLY A 402 10.62 14.77 -2.58
CA GLY A 402 10.97 13.59 -3.34
C GLY A 402 12.48 13.40 -3.50
N ARG A 403 13.29 13.92 -2.56
CA ARG A 403 14.75 13.78 -2.55
C ARG A 403 15.20 12.90 -1.38
N PRO A 404 14.86 11.60 -1.38
CA PRO A 404 15.05 10.75 -0.20
C PRO A 404 16.55 10.47 0.08
N ARG A 405 17.42 10.62 -0.92
CA ARG A 405 18.88 10.56 -0.72
C ARG A 405 19.43 11.76 0.05
N GLU A 406 18.88 12.94 -0.20
CA GLU A 406 19.24 14.18 0.51
C GLU A 406 18.67 14.16 1.92
N ALA A 407 17.44 13.65 2.09
CA ALA A 407 16.81 13.42 3.38
C ALA A 407 17.65 12.51 4.30
N ALA A 408 18.08 11.37 3.77
CA ALA A 408 18.92 10.42 4.51
C ALA A 408 20.32 10.98 4.83
N ALA A 409 20.82 11.95 4.07
CA ALA A 409 22.11 12.60 4.36
C ALA A 409 21.97 13.55 5.55
N TRP A 410 20.95 14.41 5.55
CA TRP A 410 20.66 15.30 6.67
C TRP A 410 20.36 14.55 7.96
N ALA A 411 19.57 13.47 7.89
CA ALA A 411 19.28 12.65 9.07
C ALA A 411 20.55 12.02 9.67
N ARG A 412 21.47 11.50 8.85
CA ARG A 412 22.74 10.93 9.34
C ARG A 412 23.66 11.99 9.94
N GLU A 413 23.63 13.21 9.41
CA GLU A 413 24.43 14.33 9.94
C GLU A 413 23.99 14.71 11.35
N GLY A 414 22.68 14.72 11.63
CA GLY A 414 22.17 14.94 12.99
C GLY A 414 22.50 13.79 13.95
N LEU A 415 22.54 12.56 13.44
CA LEU A 415 22.92 11.38 14.22
C LEU A 415 24.42 11.31 14.53
N ALA A 416 25.26 12.06 13.80
CA ALA A 416 26.70 12.12 14.07
C ALA A 416 27.01 12.82 15.40
N GLY A 417 26.20 13.80 15.81
CA GLY A 417 26.30 14.49 17.11
C GLY A 417 25.39 13.89 18.20
N ALA A 418 24.27 13.27 17.84
CA ALA A 418 23.36 12.61 18.77
C ALA A 418 22.77 11.33 18.16
N ALA A 419 23.49 10.21 18.34
CA ALA A 419 23.20 8.92 17.71
C ALA A 419 21.81 8.32 18.01
N ARG A 420 21.08 8.86 19.01
CA ARG A 420 19.74 8.41 19.41
C ARG A 420 18.65 9.46 19.24
N ASP A 421 18.92 10.53 18.49
CA ASP A 421 17.90 11.55 18.22
C ASP A 421 16.73 10.94 17.42
N ALA A 422 15.57 10.89 18.07
CA ALA A 422 14.41 10.19 17.55
C ALA A 422 13.85 10.84 16.27
N ALA A 423 14.03 12.15 16.08
CA ALA A 423 13.55 12.84 14.88
C ALA A 423 14.43 12.52 13.66
N CYS A 424 15.75 12.49 13.85
CA CYS A 424 16.69 12.07 12.80
C CYS A 424 16.54 10.59 12.46
N LEU A 425 16.37 9.69 13.44
CA LEU A 425 16.14 8.26 13.19
C LEU A 425 14.85 8.03 12.37
N ARG A 426 13.74 8.67 12.76
CA ARG A 426 12.47 8.56 12.02
C ARG A 426 12.59 9.02 10.57
N GLU A 427 13.21 10.18 10.33
CA GLU A 427 13.36 10.69 8.96
C GLU A 427 14.35 9.85 8.13
N LEU A 428 15.32 9.20 8.77
CA LEU A 428 16.22 8.24 8.11
C LEU A 428 15.47 6.98 7.66
N ASP A 429 14.62 6.42 8.52
CA ASP A 429 13.81 5.23 8.22
C ASP A 429 12.79 5.50 7.11
N LEU A 430 12.09 6.64 7.19
CA LEU A 430 11.14 7.08 6.18
C LEU A 430 11.83 7.33 4.83
N ALA A 431 12.99 7.99 4.83
CA ALA A 431 13.78 8.19 3.61
C ALA A 431 14.30 6.87 3.02
N ALA A 432 14.61 5.87 3.86
CA ALA A 432 15.05 4.55 3.43
C ALA A 432 13.89 3.72 2.83
N ALA A 433 12.70 3.80 3.43
CA ALA A 433 11.48 3.18 2.92
C ALA A 433 11.09 3.76 1.55
N GLU A 434 11.10 5.09 1.40
CA GLU A 434 10.79 5.78 0.14
C GLU A 434 11.87 5.57 -0.94
N SER A 435 13.11 5.27 -0.54
CA SER A 435 14.20 4.92 -1.46
C SER A 435 14.21 3.44 -1.89
N GLY A 436 13.31 2.60 -1.37
CA GLY A 436 13.25 1.15 -1.66
C GLY A 436 14.33 0.31 -0.98
N ARG A 437 15.04 0.82 0.04
CA ARG A 437 16.15 0.09 0.70
C ARG A 437 15.67 -1.09 1.55
N ALA A 438 14.49 -1.02 2.14
CA ALA A 438 13.96 -2.10 3.00
C ALA A 438 13.49 -3.35 2.23
N GLN A 439 13.16 -3.22 0.93
CA GLN A 439 12.69 -4.33 0.11
C GLN A 439 13.83 -5.12 -0.56
N LEU A 440 15.00 -4.52 -0.78
CA LEU A 440 16.10 -5.10 -1.57
C LEU A 440 16.96 -6.14 -0.83
N VAL A 441 16.87 -6.21 0.50
CA VAL A 441 17.64 -7.18 1.31
C VAL A 441 16.89 -8.52 1.45
N ARG A 442 15.56 -8.56 1.26
CA ARG A 442 14.77 -9.80 1.35
C ARG A 442 14.80 -10.64 0.08
N ASP A 443 15.01 -10.01 -1.09
CA ASP A 443 14.94 -10.68 -2.40
C ASP A 443 16.28 -10.68 -3.19
N GLY A 444 17.42 -10.27 -2.60
CA GLY A 444 18.66 -10.00 -3.35
C GLY A 444 19.99 -10.37 -2.68
N ASP A 445 21.08 -10.29 -3.47
CA ASP A 445 22.47 -10.59 -3.10
C ASP A 445 22.91 -9.85 -1.81
N PRO A 446 23.34 -10.55 -0.74
CA PRO A 446 23.73 -9.96 0.55
C PRO A 446 24.85 -8.91 0.43
N TYR A 447 25.63 -8.92 -0.65
CA TYR A 447 26.64 -7.91 -0.90
C TYR A 447 26.07 -6.54 -1.32
N THR A 448 24.80 -6.49 -1.76
CA THR A 448 24.11 -5.24 -2.11
C THR A 448 24.00 -4.30 -0.90
N ALA A 449 23.81 -4.83 0.31
CA ALA A 449 23.78 -4.05 1.55
C ALA A 449 25.12 -3.35 1.83
N VAL A 450 26.26 -4.00 1.52
CA VAL A 450 27.61 -3.41 1.63
C VAL A 450 27.76 -2.21 0.68
N ARG A 451 27.30 -2.34 -0.57
CA ARG A 451 27.34 -1.27 -1.58
C ARG A 451 26.46 -0.08 -1.23
N LEU A 452 25.39 -0.32 -0.47
CA LEU A 452 24.44 0.70 -0.02
C LEU A 452 24.84 1.37 1.29
N GLY A 453 25.98 0.99 1.90
CA GLY A 453 26.49 1.59 3.13
C GLY A 453 25.87 1.03 4.41
N ALA A 454 25.30 -0.18 4.36
CA ALA A 454 24.77 -0.91 5.52
C ALA A 454 25.57 -2.21 5.73
N PRO A 455 26.89 -2.15 6.01
CA PRO A 455 27.73 -3.34 6.10
C PRO A 455 27.35 -4.25 7.28
N GLY A 456 26.76 -3.71 8.34
CA GLY A 456 26.29 -4.46 9.52
C GLY A 456 25.28 -5.55 9.18
N GLU A 457 24.40 -5.29 8.21
CA GLU A 457 23.35 -6.23 7.77
C GLU A 457 23.89 -7.36 6.89
N ALA A 458 25.06 -7.15 6.25
CA ALA A 458 25.71 -8.17 5.42
C ALA A 458 26.65 -9.08 6.23
N LEU A 459 27.09 -8.64 7.41
CA LEU A 459 28.00 -9.39 8.27
C LEU A 459 27.29 -10.61 8.85
N GLY A 460 27.78 -11.81 8.50
CA GLY A 460 27.18 -13.09 8.87
C GLY A 460 26.46 -13.79 7.72
N LEU A 461 26.12 -13.07 6.65
CA LEU A 461 25.51 -13.62 5.43
C LEU A 461 26.54 -13.85 4.30
N LEU A 462 27.67 -13.13 4.34
CA LEU A 462 28.79 -13.31 3.40
C LEU A 462 29.73 -14.43 3.85
N PRO A 463 30.31 -15.21 2.92
CA PRO A 463 31.24 -16.29 3.27
C PRO A 463 32.40 -15.78 4.15
N PRO A 464 32.63 -16.38 5.33
CA PRO A 464 33.69 -15.96 6.25
C PRO A 464 35.05 -15.93 5.56
N GLY A 465 35.82 -14.86 5.79
CA GLY A 465 37.15 -14.70 5.20
C GLY A 465 37.17 -14.34 3.70
N SER A 466 36.02 -14.26 3.01
CA SER A 466 35.96 -13.79 1.63
C SER A 466 36.37 -12.31 1.49
N VAL A 467 36.84 -11.92 0.30
CA VAL A 467 37.20 -10.52 0.02
C VAL A 467 36.01 -9.56 0.21
N PHE A 468 34.79 -10.04 -0.05
CA PHE A 468 33.54 -9.30 0.17
C PHE A 468 33.17 -9.17 1.65
N ALA A 469 33.37 -10.23 2.45
CA ALA A 469 33.21 -10.15 3.90
C ALA A 469 34.26 -9.21 4.55
N ARG A 470 35.51 -9.22 4.05
CA ARG A 470 36.54 -8.27 4.46
C ARG A 470 36.20 -6.83 4.07
N HIS A 471 35.58 -6.63 2.90
CA HIS A 471 35.07 -5.33 2.48
C HIS A 471 33.98 -4.82 3.45
N ALA A 472 32.98 -5.66 3.74
CA ALA A 472 31.92 -5.33 4.69
C ALA A 472 32.49 -4.99 6.08
N ARG A 473 33.45 -5.80 6.57
CA ARG A 473 34.12 -5.58 7.86
C ARG A 473 34.89 -4.25 7.89
N ALA A 474 35.73 -3.98 6.89
CA ALA A 474 36.49 -2.73 6.81
C ALA A 474 35.58 -1.49 6.75
N LEU A 475 34.43 -1.59 6.09
CA LEU A 475 33.44 -0.52 6.05
C LEU A 475 32.69 -0.36 7.39
N ALA A 476 32.36 -1.46 8.06
CA ALA A 476 31.74 -1.44 9.40
C ALA A 476 32.67 -0.87 10.47
N ASP A 477 33.96 -1.18 10.37
CA ASP A 477 35.00 -0.71 11.29
C ASP A 477 35.51 0.71 10.94
N ALA A 478 34.99 1.31 9.86
CA ALA A 478 35.38 2.62 9.35
C ALA A 478 36.90 2.76 9.07
N ASP A 479 37.53 1.67 8.59
CA ASP A 479 38.99 1.58 8.38
C ASP A 479 39.37 1.84 6.90
N GLY A 480 39.78 3.07 6.61
CA GLY A 480 40.24 3.50 5.28
C GLY A 480 41.43 2.69 4.72
N PRO A 481 42.54 2.51 5.47
CA PRO A 481 43.64 1.65 5.07
C PRO A 481 43.26 0.19 4.81
N ALA A 482 42.32 -0.38 5.57
CA ALA A 482 41.79 -1.71 5.29
C ALA A 482 40.98 -1.76 3.99
N LEU A 483 40.16 -0.73 3.70
CA LEU A 483 39.44 -0.64 2.43
C LEU A 483 40.36 -0.54 1.22
N ASP A 484 41.48 0.17 1.32
CA ASP A 484 42.47 0.23 0.24
C ASP A 484 43.14 -1.12 -0.02
N ARG A 485 43.44 -1.89 1.04
CA ARG A 485 43.97 -3.26 0.90
C ARG A 485 42.94 -4.18 0.26
N VAL A 486 41.68 -4.12 0.70
CA VAL A 486 40.58 -4.89 0.11
C VAL A 486 40.32 -4.50 -1.35
N ALA A 487 40.45 -3.21 -1.69
CA ALA A 487 40.33 -2.75 -3.06
C ALA A 487 41.45 -3.31 -3.96
N GLY A 488 42.69 -3.38 -3.46
CA GLY A 488 43.80 -4.06 -4.14
C GLY A 488 43.51 -5.54 -4.37
N ASP A 489 43.11 -6.25 -3.32
CA ASP A 489 42.70 -7.66 -3.35
C ASP A 489 41.55 -7.95 -4.35
N LEU A 490 40.61 -7.02 -4.50
CA LEU A 490 39.51 -7.10 -5.47
C LEU A 490 40.05 -6.89 -6.89
N ALA A 491 40.93 -5.92 -7.10
CA ALA A 491 41.51 -5.62 -8.40
C ALA A 491 42.37 -6.77 -8.93
N GLU A 492 43.20 -7.38 -8.08
CA GLU A 492 44.03 -8.55 -8.41
C GLU A 492 43.19 -9.76 -8.83
N ARG A 493 41.99 -9.91 -8.25
CA ARG A 493 41.03 -10.97 -8.59
C ARG A 493 40.12 -10.62 -9.77
N GLY A 494 40.33 -9.48 -10.43
CA GLY A 494 39.55 -9.05 -11.60
C GLY A 494 38.22 -8.36 -11.29
N PHE A 495 37.91 -8.11 -10.01
CA PHE A 495 36.69 -7.44 -9.55
C PHE A 495 36.82 -5.90 -9.64
N LEU A 496 37.12 -5.38 -10.84
CA LEU A 496 37.51 -3.99 -11.07
C LEU A 496 36.46 -2.96 -10.61
N LEU A 497 35.17 -3.24 -10.81
CA LEU A 497 34.09 -2.36 -10.36
C LEU A 497 34.02 -2.30 -8.82
N PHE A 498 34.14 -3.44 -8.16
CA PHE A 498 34.10 -3.52 -6.70
C PHE A 498 35.34 -2.90 -6.06
N ALA A 499 36.50 -3.02 -6.69
CA ALA A 499 37.72 -2.32 -6.29
C ALA A 499 37.56 -0.80 -6.41
N ALA A 500 36.91 -0.31 -7.49
CA ALA A 500 36.61 1.11 -7.64
C ALA A 500 35.67 1.62 -6.55
N GLU A 501 34.63 0.85 -6.19
CA GLU A 501 33.71 1.17 -5.10
C GLU A 501 34.41 1.22 -3.74
N ALA A 502 35.25 0.22 -3.43
CA ALA A 502 36.01 0.14 -2.19
C ALA A 502 36.96 1.33 -2.01
N HIS A 503 37.70 1.71 -3.06
CA HIS A 503 38.52 2.92 -3.02
C HIS A 503 37.68 4.19 -2.88
N ALA A 504 36.52 4.28 -3.54
CA ALA A 504 35.63 5.45 -3.42
C ALA A 504 35.05 5.60 -2.01
N GLN A 505 34.77 4.48 -1.33
CA GLN A 505 34.34 4.44 0.07
C GLN A 505 35.50 4.77 1.02
N ALA A 506 36.73 4.32 0.72
CA ALA A 506 37.93 4.62 1.50
C ALA A 506 38.25 6.13 1.54
N VAL A 507 37.95 6.88 0.47
CA VAL A 507 38.15 8.35 0.42
C VAL A 507 37.53 9.06 1.62
N ARG A 508 36.34 8.62 2.06
CA ARG A 508 35.60 9.25 3.16
C ARG A 508 36.07 8.83 4.55
N LEU A 509 36.87 7.75 4.63
CA LEU A 509 37.30 7.12 5.87
C LEU A 509 38.79 7.33 6.16
N HIS A 510 39.56 7.82 5.18
CA HIS A 510 40.93 8.25 5.40
C HIS A 510 41.02 9.56 6.16
N ARG A 511 41.76 9.54 7.27
CA ARG A 511 42.11 10.75 8.04
C ARG A 511 43.25 11.54 7.39
N ASP A 512 44.14 10.87 6.65
CA ASP A 512 45.22 11.52 5.90
C ASP A 512 44.73 12.02 4.52
N PRO A 513 44.83 13.33 4.24
CA PRO A 513 44.47 13.89 2.94
C PRO A 513 45.25 13.30 1.75
N THR A 514 46.48 12.82 1.97
CA THR A 514 47.31 12.24 0.90
C THR A 514 46.82 10.84 0.53
N ALA A 515 46.53 10.01 1.54
CA ALA A 515 45.87 8.72 1.35
C ALA A 515 44.49 8.86 0.68
N ALA A 516 43.66 9.82 1.11
CA ALA A 516 42.35 10.08 0.50
C ALA A 516 42.45 10.47 -1.00
N ARG A 517 43.42 11.32 -1.37
CA ARG A 517 43.68 11.68 -2.78
C ARG A 517 44.15 10.48 -3.60
N THR A 518 44.98 9.63 -3.01
CA THR A 518 45.47 8.40 -3.66
C THR A 518 44.33 7.43 -3.91
N ALA A 519 43.49 7.16 -2.91
CA ALA A 519 42.30 6.32 -3.02
C ALA A 519 41.33 6.86 -4.08
N ARG A 520 41.09 8.18 -4.10
CA ARG A 520 40.25 8.84 -5.11
C ARG A 520 40.79 8.64 -6.53
N THR A 521 42.10 8.84 -6.70
CA THR A 521 42.75 8.67 -8.02
C THR A 521 42.61 7.24 -8.52
N ARG A 522 42.76 6.25 -7.62
CA ARG A 522 42.58 4.82 -7.94
C ARG A 522 41.13 4.47 -8.25
N ALA A 523 40.16 5.00 -7.49
CA ALA A 523 38.73 4.81 -7.75
C ALA A 523 38.34 5.29 -9.15
N VAL A 524 38.78 6.50 -9.54
CA VAL A 524 38.50 7.07 -10.87
C VAL A 524 39.17 6.25 -11.98
N ALA A 525 40.43 5.86 -11.79
CA ALA A 525 41.17 5.06 -12.78
C ALA A 525 40.50 3.69 -13.04
N LEU A 526 40.02 3.02 -11.99
CA LEU A 526 39.33 1.73 -12.10
C LEU A 526 37.91 1.88 -12.65
N ALA A 527 37.18 2.92 -12.25
CA ALA A 527 35.82 3.18 -12.76
C ALA A 527 35.81 3.44 -14.28
N ARG A 528 36.84 4.12 -14.81
CA ARG A 528 36.99 4.32 -16.28
C ARG A 528 37.11 3.01 -17.06
N ARG A 529 37.58 1.94 -16.43
CA ARG A 529 37.69 0.60 -17.03
C ARG A 529 36.38 -0.18 -16.95
N CYS A 530 35.33 0.40 -16.37
CA CYS A 530 34.01 -0.21 -16.17
C CYS A 530 32.92 0.65 -16.87
N PRO A 531 32.91 0.73 -18.22
CA PRO A 531 31.98 1.58 -18.94
C PRO A 531 30.52 1.20 -18.65
N GLY A 532 29.68 2.20 -18.35
CA GLY A 532 28.25 2.03 -18.06
C GLY A 532 27.92 1.69 -16.60
N ALA A 533 28.91 1.43 -15.74
CA ALA A 533 28.67 1.12 -14.34
C ALA A 533 28.28 2.37 -13.53
N ARG A 534 27.05 2.41 -13.03
CA ARG A 534 26.54 3.48 -12.15
C ARG A 534 26.23 2.91 -10.79
N THR A 535 27.01 3.28 -9.78
CA THR A 535 26.89 2.69 -8.45
C THR A 535 26.89 3.77 -7.37
N PRO A 536 26.19 3.59 -6.23
CA PRO A 536 26.07 4.63 -5.21
C PRO A 536 27.42 5.15 -4.69
N ALA A 537 28.40 4.28 -4.49
CA ALA A 537 29.75 4.63 -4.06
C ALA A 537 30.50 5.49 -5.09
N LEU A 538 30.21 5.31 -6.38
CA LEU A 538 30.80 6.08 -7.48
C LEU A 538 29.96 7.31 -7.86
N SER A 539 28.71 7.39 -7.40
CA SER A 539 27.73 8.42 -7.76
C SER A 539 27.75 9.66 -6.87
N GLY A 540 28.41 9.62 -5.72
CA GLY A 540 28.64 10.78 -4.88
C GLY A 540 30.08 10.77 -4.42
N PRO A 541 30.97 11.60 -4.97
CA PRO A 541 30.95 13.06 -4.79
C PRO A 541 31.49 13.86 -6.00
N ALA A 542 31.49 13.31 -7.22
CA ALA A 542 32.16 13.96 -8.36
C ALA A 542 31.59 15.36 -8.70
N LEU A 543 30.30 15.61 -8.50
CA LEU A 543 29.65 16.90 -8.80
C LEU A 543 29.38 17.77 -7.57
N GLY A 544 29.63 17.27 -6.35
CA GLY A 544 29.43 18.03 -5.11
C GLY A 544 30.60 18.97 -4.77
N GLU A 545 31.80 18.64 -5.24
CA GLU A 545 33.06 19.29 -4.85
C GLU A 545 33.49 20.47 -5.75
N LEU A 546 32.69 20.78 -6.79
CA LEU A 546 32.88 22.00 -7.55
C LEU A 546 32.33 23.17 -6.75
N THR A 547 33.16 24.19 -6.53
CA THR A 547 32.67 25.46 -6.00
C THR A 547 31.55 25.98 -6.91
N ALA A 548 30.62 26.77 -6.37
CA ALA A 548 29.52 27.36 -7.16
C ALA A 548 30.04 28.00 -8.47
N ARG A 549 31.22 28.64 -8.39
CA ARG A 549 31.90 29.24 -9.53
C ARG A 549 32.45 28.22 -10.53
N GLN A 550 33.09 27.16 -10.06
CA GLN A 550 33.57 26.08 -10.94
C GLN A 550 32.41 25.35 -11.62
N ARG A 551 31.31 25.11 -10.89
CA ARG A 551 30.11 24.47 -11.44
C ARG A 551 29.51 25.31 -12.56
N GLN A 552 29.34 26.61 -12.33
CA GLN A 552 28.83 27.55 -13.34
C GLN A 552 29.72 27.58 -14.60
N ILE A 553 31.04 27.59 -14.43
CA ILE A 553 32.00 27.59 -15.55
C ILE A 553 31.97 26.25 -16.30
N VAL A 554 31.88 25.12 -15.59
CA VAL A 554 31.79 23.78 -16.18
C VAL A 554 30.48 23.57 -16.95
N THR A 555 29.35 24.04 -16.43
CA THR A 555 28.06 23.98 -17.14
C THR A 555 28.10 24.76 -18.46
N LEU A 556 28.66 25.98 -18.46
CA LEU A 556 28.82 26.75 -19.70
C LEU A 556 29.83 26.11 -20.65
N ALA A 557 30.87 25.46 -20.11
CA ALA A 557 31.85 24.77 -20.92
C ALA A 557 31.29 23.51 -21.59
N ALA A 558 30.45 22.76 -20.87
CA ALA A 558 29.71 21.59 -21.35
C ALA A 558 28.66 21.96 -22.41
N ALA A 559 28.06 23.16 -22.30
CA ALA A 559 27.19 23.74 -23.33
C ALA A 559 27.95 24.25 -24.58
N GLY A 560 29.27 24.06 -24.66
CA GLY A 560 30.06 24.33 -25.86
C GLY A 560 30.71 25.74 -25.93
N LEU A 561 30.55 26.61 -24.94
CA LEU A 561 31.07 27.99 -25.00
C LEU A 561 32.59 28.08 -24.78
N SER A 562 33.35 28.68 -25.69
CA SER A 562 34.80 28.89 -25.51
C SER A 562 35.17 29.65 -24.23
N ASN A 563 36.42 29.50 -23.75
CA ASN A 563 36.88 30.19 -22.54
C ASN A 563 36.75 31.72 -22.63
N ARG A 564 36.84 32.28 -23.85
CA ARG A 564 36.62 33.72 -24.11
C ARG A 564 35.15 34.11 -23.95
N GLN A 565 34.23 33.32 -24.50
CA GLN A 565 32.79 33.56 -24.36
C GLN A 565 32.32 33.38 -22.90
N ILE A 566 32.88 32.41 -22.16
CA ILE A 566 32.59 32.23 -20.73
C ILE A 566 33.12 33.42 -19.92
N ALA A 567 34.34 33.89 -20.24
CA ALA A 567 34.96 35.04 -19.61
C ALA A 567 34.13 36.32 -19.82
N GLU A 568 33.68 36.59 -21.05
CA GLU A 568 32.80 37.72 -21.37
C GLU A 568 31.45 37.62 -20.64
N ARG A 569 30.82 36.43 -20.65
CA ARG A 569 29.50 36.21 -20.04
C ARG A 569 29.50 36.28 -18.51
N LEU A 570 30.60 35.91 -17.88
CA LEU A 570 30.74 35.90 -16.42
C LEU A 570 31.57 37.07 -15.88
N THR A 571 31.91 38.04 -16.73
CA THR A 571 32.78 39.19 -16.44
C THR A 571 34.07 38.78 -15.71
N LEU A 572 34.80 37.80 -16.28
CA LEU A 572 36.08 37.30 -15.79
C LEU A 572 37.17 37.42 -16.85
N SER A 573 38.43 37.28 -16.45
CA SER A 573 39.53 37.08 -17.41
C SER A 573 39.53 35.64 -17.97
N VAL A 574 39.99 35.47 -19.21
CA VAL A 574 40.17 34.15 -19.84
C VAL A 574 41.09 33.24 -19.02
N ARG A 575 42.11 33.83 -18.37
CA ARG A 575 43.04 33.11 -17.47
C ARG A 575 42.33 32.59 -16.22
N THR A 576 41.43 33.38 -15.63
CA THR A 576 40.63 32.98 -14.46
C THR A 576 39.71 31.82 -14.80
N VAL A 577 39.06 31.85 -15.98
CA VAL A 577 38.24 30.73 -16.48
C VAL A 577 39.09 29.48 -16.70
N GLY A 578 40.27 29.62 -17.29
CA GLY A 578 41.22 28.51 -17.47
C GLY A 578 41.65 27.86 -16.15
N ASN A 579 41.96 28.66 -15.13
CA ASN A 579 42.33 28.16 -13.80
C ASN A 579 41.18 27.43 -13.10
N HIS A 580 39.95 27.95 -13.20
CA HIS A 580 38.77 27.29 -12.65
C HIS A 580 38.44 25.98 -13.37
N LEU A 581 38.60 25.93 -14.71
CA LEU A 581 38.42 24.72 -15.50
C LEU A 581 39.50 23.68 -15.17
N TYR A 582 40.75 24.08 -15.05
CA TYR A 582 41.83 23.18 -14.65
C TYR A 582 41.57 22.57 -13.27
N GLY A 583 41.25 23.40 -12.27
CA GLY A 583 40.89 22.92 -10.94
C GLY A 583 39.63 22.06 -10.92
N ALA A 584 38.68 22.32 -11.81
CA ALA A 584 37.50 21.48 -11.98
C ALA A 584 37.85 20.14 -12.64
N TYR A 585 38.69 20.10 -13.68
CA TYR A 585 39.14 18.87 -14.33
C TYR A 585 39.91 17.97 -13.39
N THR A 586 40.78 18.53 -12.55
CA THR A 586 41.51 17.77 -11.53
C THR A 586 40.56 17.17 -10.49
N ARG A 587 39.49 17.90 -10.10
CA ARG A 587 38.48 17.41 -9.12
C ARG A 587 37.51 16.41 -9.72
N LEU A 588 37.13 16.60 -10.99
CA LEU A 588 36.23 15.72 -11.75
C LEU A 588 36.94 14.50 -12.33
N GLY A 589 38.28 14.49 -12.33
CA GLY A 589 39.06 13.50 -13.05
C GLY A 589 38.71 13.48 -14.53
N ALA A 590 38.46 14.63 -15.15
CA ALA A 590 38.20 14.77 -16.59
C ALA A 590 39.52 15.07 -17.32
N GLY A 591 39.80 14.35 -18.40
CA GLY A 591 41.04 14.53 -19.18
C GLY A 591 40.95 15.67 -20.20
N ASP A 592 39.73 15.97 -20.65
CA ASP A 592 39.49 16.98 -21.67
C ASP A 592 38.10 17.62 -21.52
N ARG A 593 37.89 18.65 -22.34
CA ARG A 593 36.64 19.38 -22.45
C ARG A 593 35.51 18.52 -23.02
N ALA A 594 35.85 17.50 -23.81
CA ALA A 594 34.91 16.64 -24.52
C ALA A 594 34.19 15.66 -23.57
N SER A 595 34.79 15.33 -22.42
CA SER A 595 34.16 14.45 -21.42
C SER A 595 33.13 15.15 -20.52
N LEU A 596 33.01 16.49 -20.57
CA LEU A 596 32.12 17.26 -19.68
C LEU A 596 30.61 17.00 -19.86
N PRO A 597 30.06 16.88 -21.10
CA PRO A 597 28.62 16.69 -21.30
C PRO A 597 28.10 15.39 -20.68
N CYS A 598 28.83 14.27 -20.88
CA CYS A 598 28.50 12.96 -20.32
C CYS A 598 28.48 12.93 -18.77
N LEU A 599 29.24 13.83 -18.13
CA LEU A 599 29.28 13.96 -16.67
C LEU A 599 28.14 14.82 -16.11
N LEU A 600 27.46 15.64 -16.93
CA LEU A 600 26.40 16.55 -16.50
C LEU A 600 24.98 16.14 -16.95
N GLU A 601 24.85 15.14 -17.82
CA GLU A 601 23.55 14.61 -18.24
C GLU A 601 22.84 13.86 -17.09
N GLN A 602 21.84 14.51 -16.49
CA GLN A 602 20.68 13.80 -15.94
C GLN A 602 19.71 13.52 -17.09
N PRO A 603 19.24 12.28 -17.30
CA PRO A 603 18.21 12.04 -18.30
C PRO A 603 16.90 12.71 -17.87
N ALA A 604 16.19 13.26 -18.85
CA ALA A 604 14.90 13.93 -18.74
C ALA A 604 13.78 13.03 -18.19
#